data_AF-A0A0F8ZB14-F1
#
_entry.id   AF-A0A0F8ZB14-F1
#
_cell.length_a   1.000
_cell.length_b   1.000
_cell.length_c   1.000
_cell.angle_alpha   90.00
_cell.angle_beta   90.00
_cell.angle_gamma   90.00
#
_symmetry.space_group_name_H-M   'P 1'
#
loop_
_entity.id
_entity.type
_entity.pdbx_description
1 polymer ?
#
loop_
_entity_poly.entity_id
_entity_poly.type
_entity_poly.pdbx_seq_one_letter_code
_entity_poly.pdbx_strand_id
1 'polypeptide(L)'
;MSITDFDKKRKDTQGSSLEESEIYKFVQDKKILRALLENRIFKLRKIQEEAIKKGLFFRKSFLVCAPSGSGKTLIGELCAVNNIFQKYGKSVYLVPFKALATEKFFHFKNTYRKYGVRVELSIGDYDVEDKKLAKADIIVT
;
A
#
# COMPACT_ATOMS: atom_id res chain seq x y z
N MET A 1 -41.68 15.22 -16.19
CA MET A 1 -40.61 14.66 -15.34
C MET A 1 -39.34 15.39 -15.69
N SER A 2 -39.03 16.43 -14.91
CA SER A 2 -37.99 17.43 -15.20
C SER A 2 -36.75 17.15 -14.36
N ILE A 3 -35.62 17.67 -14.83
CA ILE A 3 -34.21 17.47 -14.44
C ILE A 3 -33.90 17.79 -12.95
N THR A 4 -34.88 18.21 -12.15
CA THR A 4 -34.70 18.66 -10.77
C THR A 4 -34.59 17.55 -9.71
N ASP A 5 -34.81 16.27 -10.06
CA ASP A 5 -34.71 15.15 -9.11
C ASP A 5 -33.34 14.45 -9.09
N PHE A 6 -32.44 14.79 -10.00
CA PHE A 6 -31.08 14.22 -10.05
C PHE A 6 -30.06 14.97 -9.16
N ASP A 7 -30.37 16.21 -8.74
CA ASP A 7 -29.46 17.04 -7.93
C ASP A 7 -29.68 16.93 -6.41
N LYS A 8 -30.77 16.31 -5.96
CA LYS A 8 -31.07 16.18 -4.52
C LYS A 8 -30.37 15.02 -3.81
N LYS A 9 -29.82 14.04 -4.53
CA LYS A 9 -29.05 12.93 -3.93
C LYS A 9 -27.54 13.19 -3.81
N ARG A 10 -27.08 14.41 -4.11
CA ARG A 10 -25.67 14.83 -4.05
C ARG A 10 -25.32 15.75 -2.87
N LYS A 11 -26.23 16.02 -1.93
CA LYS A 11 -25.97 17.00 -0.85
C LYS A 11 -26.08 16.53 0.60
N ASP A 12 -26.59 15.33 0.89
CA ASP A 12 -26.81 14.89 2.28
C ASP A 12 -25.80 13.86 2.79
N THR A 13 -24.51 14.09 2.51
CA THR A 13 -23.40 13.63 3.37
C THR A 13 -22.23 14.61 3.24
N GLN A 14 -22.52 15.86 3.52
CA GLN A 14 -21.54 16.92 3.68
C GLN A 14 -20.86 16.74 5.05
N GLY A 15 -19.52 16.62 5.06
CA GLY A 15 -18.71 17.21 6.13
C GLY A 15 -18.47 16.43 7.41
N SER A 16 -18.01 15.18 7.34
CA SER A 16 -17.22 14.58 8.45
C SER A 16 -15.80 14.27 7.96
N SER A 17 -14.98 15.32 8.04
CA SER A 17 -13.53 15.31 8.29
C SER A 17 -12.74 14.15 7.71
N LEU A 18 -12.17 14.37 6.52
CA LEU A 18 -10.98 13.63 6.09
C LEU A 18 -9.85 13.70 7.15
N GLU A 19 -9.86 14.69 8.04
CA GLU A 19 -8.96 14.82 9.20
C GLU A 19 -9.34 13.97 10.44
N GLU A 20 -10.50 13.31 10.49
CA GLU A 20 -10.93 12.45 11.62
C GLU A 20 -10.60 10.97 11.43
N SER A 21 -10.05 10.57 10.28
CA SER A 21 -9.59 9.19 10.13
C SER A 21 -8.48 8.91 11.15
N GLU A 22 -8.69 7.94 12.03
CA GLU A 22 -7.71 7.53 13.04
C GLU A 22 -6.32 7.22 12.42
N ILE A 23 -6.26 6.93 11.12
CA ILE A 23 -5.04 6.64 10.38
C ILE A 23 -4.04 7.80 10.40
N TYR A 24 -4.48 9.07 10.38
CA TYR A 24 -3.56 10.23 10.38
C TYR A 24 -2.68 10.29 11.63
N LYS A 25 -3.13 9.68 12.74
CA LYS A 25 -2.34 9.57 13.98
C LYS A 25 -1.14 8.63 13.81
N PHE A 26 -1.19 7.71 12.84
CA PHE A 26 -0.20 6.66 12.64
C PHE A 26 0.67 6.88 11.41
N VAL A 27 0.12 7.44 10.33
CA VAL A 27 0.82 7.59 9.05
C VAL A 27 0.91 9.07 8.72
N GLN A 28 2.13 9.60 8.64
CA GLN A 28 2.37 11.01 8.31
C GLN A 28 2.71 11.24 6.83
N ASP A 29 3.22 10.23 6.12
CA ASP A 29 3.53 10.35 4.70
C ASP A 29 2.22 10.48 3.89
N LYS A 30 2.05 11.64 3.24
CA LYS A 30 0.85 11.98 2.45
C LYS A 30 0.61 11.02 1.28
N LYS A 31 1.67 10.46 0.69
CA LYS A 31 1.55 9.50 -0.43
C LYS A 31 1.00 8.16 0.09
N ILE A 32 1.49 7.71 1.25
CA ILE A 32 0.97 6.50 1.90
C ILE A 32 -0.49 6.70 2.34
N LEU A 33 -0.80 7.81 3.01
CA LEU A 33 -2.16 8.15 3.42
C LEU A 33 -3.12 8.12 2.23
N ARG A 34 -2.77 8.78 1.13
CA ARG A 34 -3.59 8.81 -0.07
C ARG A 34 -3.79 7.42 -0.67
N ALA A 35 -2.74 6.60 -0.73
CA ALA A 35 -2.82 5.22 -1.20
C ALA A 35 -3.76 4.36 -0.33
N LEU A 36 -3.74 4.52 0.99
CA LEU A 36 -4.66 3.82 1.90
C LEU A 36 -6.12 4.21 1.64
N LEU A 37 -6.41 5.50 1.55
CA LEU A 37 -7.77 6.01 1.33
C LEU A 37 -8.35 5.57 -0.02
N GLU A 38 -7.55 5.59 -1.08
CA GLU A 38 -7.96 5.13 -2.41
C GLU A 38 -8.24 3.63 -2.45
N ASN A 39 -7.55 2.85 -1.62
CA ASN A 39 -7.83 1.43 -1.40
C ASN A 39 -8.95 1.19 -0.37
N ARG A 40 -9.71 2.23 -0.01
CA ARG A 40 -10.82 2.19 0.97
C ARG A 40 -10.40 1.71 2.36
N ILE A 41 -9.15 1.97 2.75
CA ILE A 41 -8.63 1.70 4.09
C ILE A 41 -8.75 2.97 4.90
N PHE A 42 -9.77 3.05 5.75
CA PHE A 42 -10.09 4.21 6.59
C PHE A 42 -9.72 4.03 8.07
N LYS A 43 -9.41 2.78 8.47
CA LYS A 43 -8.96 2.43 9.82
C LYS A 43 -7.91 1.32 9.76
N LEU A 44 -6.90 1.40 10.64
CA LEU A 44 -5.91 0.35 10.83
C LEU A 44 -6.40 -0.69 11.84
N ARG A 45 -5.93 -1.92 11.69
CA ARG A 45 -6.14 -2.97 12.69
C ARG A 45 -5.11 -2.86 13.80
N LYS A 46 -5.44 -3.36 14.99
CA LYS A 46 -4.58 -3.31 16.18
C LYS A 46 -3.12 -3.74 15.92
N ILE A 47 -2.91 -4.83 15.17
CA ILE A 47 -1.55 -5.31 14.84
C ILE A 47 -0.79 -4.37 13.90
N GLN A 48 -1.49 -3.67 13.01
CA GLN A 48 -0.90 -2.69 12.09
C GLN A 48 -0.50 -1.42 12.86
N GLU A 49 -1.37 -0.94 13.74
CA GLU A 49 -1.08 0.17 14.65
C GLU A 49 0.12 -0.14 15.56
N GLU A 50 0.17 -1.36 16.11
CA GLU A 50 1.25 -1.82 16.97
C GLU A 50 2.58 -1.87 16.21
N ALA A 51 2.58 -2.39 14.98
CA ALA A 51 3.79 -2.40 14.14
C ALA A 51 4.30 -0.98 13.89
N ILE A 52 3.41 -0.02 13.58
CA ILE A 52 3.78 1.38 13.38
C ILE A 52 4.37 1.99 14.66
N LYS A 53 3.71 1.81 15.81
CA LYS A 53 4.19 2.29 17.12
C LYS A 53 5.56 1.70 17.49
N LYS A 54 5.81 0.44 17.15
CA LYS A 54 7.11 -0.23 17.37
C LYS A 54 8.20 0.21 16.38
N GLY A 55 7.84 0.97 15.35
CA GLY A 55 8.76 1.67 14.46
C GLY A 55 8.79 1.16 13.02
N LEU A 56 7.65 0.72 12.47
CA LEU A 56 7.53 0.23 11.08
C LEU A 56 8.18 1.16 10.05
N PHE A 57 8.09 2.48 10.26
CA PHE A 57 8.60 3.48 9.33
C PHE A 57 10.06 3.89 9.59
N PHE A 58 10.72 3.32 10.61
CA PHE A 58 12.06 3.70 11.08
C PHE A 58 13.12 2.62 10.81
N ARG A 59 12.99 1.86 9.71
CA ARG A 59 13.95 0.83 9.24
C ARG A 59 14.33 -0.22 10.30
N LYS A 60 13.42 -0.54 11.21
CA LYS A 60 13.60 -1.65 12.16
C LYS A 60 13.20 -2.97 11.51
N SER A 61 13.83 -4.06 11.95
CA SER A 61 13.43 -5.42 11.59
C SER A 61 12.22 -5.85 12.39
N PHE A 62 11.26 -6.51 11.73
CA PHE A 62 10.03 -6.99 12.36
C PHE A 62 9.81 -8.47 12.06
N LEU A 63 9.41 -9.22 13.09
CA LEU A 63 8.75 -10.52 12.94
C LEU A 63 7.29 -10.33 13.35
N VAL A 64 6.36 -10.59 12.43
CA VAL A 64 4.92 -10.41 12.67
C VAL A 64 4.21 -11.76 12.62
N CYS A 65 3.85 -12.27 13.79
CA CYS A 65 3.12 -13.53 13.94
C CYS A 65 1.64 -13.24 14.25
N ALA A 66 0.75 -13.63 13.34
CA ALA A 66 -0.69 -13.51 13.54
C ALA A 66 -1.47 -14.44 12.60
N PRO A 67 -2.74 -14.78 12.92
CA PRO A 67 -3.60 -15.58 12.05
C PRO A 67 -3.78 -14.99 10.65
N SER A 68 -4.18 -15.85 9.70
CA SER A 68 -4.62 -15.41 8.38
C SER A 68 -5.79 -14.44 8.49
N GLY A 69 -5.88 -13.48 7.58
CA GLY A 69 -6.92 -12.47 7.63
C GLY A 69 -6.75 -11.41 8.73
N SER A 70 -5.68 -11.39 9.55
CA SER A 70 -5.42 -10.33 10.53
C SER A 70 -4.85 -9.03 9.93
N GLY A 71 -4.47 -9.02 8.65
CA GLY A 71 -3.99 -7.82 7.95
C GLY A 71 -2.48 -7.64 7.93
N LYS A 72 -1.71 -8.72 8.10
CA LYS A 72 -0.24 -8.75 8.04
C LYS A 72 0.31 -8.21 6.71
N THR A 73 -0.39 -8.50 5.61
CA THR A 73 -0.02 -8.07 4.24
C THR A 73 0.17 -6.57 4.16
N LEU A 74 -0.71 -5.78 4.78
CA LEU A 74 -0.59 -4.32 4.77
C LEU A 74 0.66 -3.84 5.51
N ILE A 75 1.09 -4.53 6.56
CA ILE A 75 2.32 -4.17 7.30
C ILE A 75 3.54 -4.31 6.39
N GLY A 76 3.62 -5.43 5.64
CA GLY A 76 4.68 -5.65 4.66
C GLY A 76 4.66 -4.63 3.52
N GLU A 77 3.46 -4.33 3.01
CA GLU A 77 3.27 -3.29 1.98
C GLU A 77 3.72 -1.92 2.45
N LEU A 78 3.26 -1.47 3.63
CA LEU A 78 3.64 -0.19 4.24
C LEU A 78 5.15 -0.09 4.46
N CYS A 79 5.79 -1.16 4.90
CA CYS A 79 7.24 -1.22 5.03
C CYS A 79 7.93 -1.03 3.67
N ALA A 80 7.51 -1.79 2.66
CA ALA A 80 8.09 -1.77 1.33
C ALA A 80 7.98 -0.39 0.67
N VAL A 81 6.81 0.27 0.74
CA VAL A 81 6.59 1.57 0.10
C VAL A 81 7.22 2.73 0.88
N ASN A 82 7.23 2.66 2.21
CA ASN A 82 7.96 3.63 3.02
C ASN A 82 9.45 3.62 2.68
N ASN A 83 10.05 2.44 2.52
CA ASN A 83 11.45 2.31 2.10
C ASN A 83 11.74 3.06 0.79
N ILE A 84 10.84 2.97 -0.20
CA ILE A 84 10.97 3.69 -1.47
C ILE A 84 10.79 5.20 -1.28
N PHE A 85 9.75 5.61 -0.55
CA PHE A 85 9.41 7.02 -0.37
C PHE A 85 10.44 7.80 0.44
N GLN A 86 11.11 7.13 1.36
CA GLN A 86 12.23 7.69 2.13
C GLN A 86 13.59 7.53 1.42
N LYS A 87 13.60 7.00 0.18
CA LYS A 87 14.81 6.80 -0.64
C LYS A 87 15.88 5.93 0.04
N TYR A 88 15.45 4.91 0.77
CA TYR A 88 16.34 3.97 1.44
C TYR A 88 16.84 2.81 0.56
N GLY A 89 16.47 2.82 -0.73
CA GLY A 89 16.89 1.84 -1.72
C GLY A 89 15.71 1.13 -2.35
N LYS A 90 15.92 -0.12 -2.77
CA LYS A 90 14.90 -0.99 -3.36
C LYS A 90 14.23 -1.84 -2.29
N SER A 91 13.02 -2.33 -2.59
CA SER A 91 12.29 -3.28 -1.75
C SER A 91 12.06 -4.57 -2.52
N VAL A 92 12.34 -5.72 -1.88
CA VAL A 92 12.02 -7.05 -2.44
C VAL A 92 10.85 -7.62 -1.63
N TYR A 93 9.75 -7.93 -2.31
CA TYR A 93 8.52 -8.45 -1.71
C TYR A 93 8.36 -9.92 -2.07
N LEU A 94 8.74 -10.80 -1.15
CA LEU A 94 8.73 -12.26 -1.32
C LEU A 94 7.34 -12.84 -1.05
N VAL A 95 6.86 -13.72 -1.92
CA VAL A 95 5.64 -14.50 -1.74
C VAL A 95 5.82 -15.95 -2.13
N PRO A 96 5.07 -16.90 -1.55
CA PRO A 96 5.33 -18.33 -1.73
C PRO A 96 4.85 -18.89 -3.08
N PHE A 97 3.95 -18.20 -3.79
CA PHE A 97 3.31 -18.72 -4.99
C PHE A 97 3.33 -17.69 -6.12
N LYS A 98 3.57 -18.15 -7.36
CA LYS A 98 3.57 -17.32 -8.58
C LYS A 98 2.27 -16.54 -8.76
N ALA A 99 1.12 -17.16 -8.50
CA ALA A 99 -0.17 -16.49 -8.60
C ALA A 99 -0.29 -15.29 -7.62
N LEU A 100 0.21 -15.45 -6.38
CA LEU A 100 0.27 -14.37 -5.41
C LEU A 100 1.27 -13.28 -5.83
N ALA A 101 2.39 -13.66 -6.45
CA ALA A 101 3.38 -12.71 -6.93
C ALA A 101 2.77 -11.81 -8.01
N THR A 102 2.05 -12.41 -8.97
CA THR A 102 1.31 -11.70 -10.01
C THR A 102 0.24 -10.78 -9.42
N GLU A 103 -0.57 -11.28 -8.47
CA GLU A 103 -1.58 -10.46 -7.77
C GLU A 103 -0.94 -9.23 -7.11
N LYS A 104 0.15 -9.43 -6.35
CA LYS A 104 0.85 -8.34 -5.66
C LYS A 104 1.54 -7.39 -6.62
N PHE A 105 2.14 -7.88 -7.69
CA PHE A 105 2.71 -7.03 -8.73
C PHE A 105 1.67 -6.06 -9.30
N PHE A 106 0.50 -6.56 -9.72
CA PHE A 106 -0.55 -5.67 -10.24
C PHE A 106 -1.08 -4.71 -9.18
N HIS A 107 -1.25 -5.17 -7.94
CA HIS A 107 -1.64 -4.31 -6.82
C HIS A 107 -0.66 -3.16 -6.60
N PHE A 108 0.63 -3.47 -6.44
CA PHE A 108 1.68 -2.47 -6.24
C PHE A 108 1.78 -1.53 -7.45
N LYS A 109 1.78 -2.07 -8.66
CA LYS A 109 1.88 -1.28 -9.89
C LYS A 109 0.70 -0.32 -10.04
N ASN A 110 -0.53 -0.79 -9.84
CA ASN A 110 -1.73 0.05 -10.00
C ASN A 110 -1.82 1.11 -8.90
N THR A 111 -1.47 0.76 -7.66
CA THR A 111 -1.55 1.68 -6.52
C THR A 111 -0.46 2.76 -6.56
N TYR A 112 0.78 2.37 -6.88
CA TYR A 112 1.94 3.23 -6.64
C TYR A 112 2.59 3.85 -7.90
N ARG A 113 2.21 3.42 -9.12
CA ARG A 113 2.76 3.99 -10.38
C ARG A 113 2.58 5.51 -10.47
N LYS A 114 1.45 6.05 -9.99
CA LYS A 114 1.19 7.50 -10.00
C LYS A 114 2.11 8.31 -9.07
N TYR A 115 2.77 7.65 -8.11
CA TYR A 115 3.79 8.25 -7.26
C TYR A 115 5.21 8.05 -7.83
N GLY A 116 5.32 7.59 -9.07
CA GLY A 116 6.60 7.35 -9.74
C GLY A 116 7.30 6.05 -9.34
N VAL A 117 6.63 5.17 -8.59
CA VAL A 117 7.21 3.89 -8.15
C VAL A 117 7.21 2.89 -9.30
N ARG A 118 8.39 2.38 -9.65
CA ARG A 118 8.60 1.33 -10.64
C ARG A 118 8.52 -0.03 -9.95
N VAL A 119 7.62 -0.88 -10.42
CA VAL A 119 7.38 -2.22 -9.85
C VAL A 119 7.64 -3.24 -10.95
N GLU A 120 8.45 -4.25 -10.68
CA GLU A 120 8.71 -5.37 -11.59
C GLU A 120 8.43 -6.72 -10.90
N LEU A 121 8.08 -7.72 -11.71
CA LEU A 121 7.77 -9.08 -11.27
C LEU A 121 8.92 -10.00 -11.67
N SER A 122 9.44 -10.79 -10.74
CA SER A 122 10.49 -11.79 -10.99
C SER A 122 9.99 -13.16 -10.58
N ILE A 123 9.26 -13.83 -11.46
CA ILE A 123 8.89 -15.24 -11.28
C ILE A 123 9.55 -16.01 -12.41
N GLY A 124 10.44 -16.95 -12.10
CA GLY A 124 11.47 -17.51 -12.99
C GLY A 124 11.07 -18.11 -14.34
N ASP A 125 9.82 -17.97 -14.77
CA ASP A 125 9.34 -18.32 -16.11
C ASP A 125 9.37 -17.12 -17.08
N TYR A 126 9.43 -15.88 -16.56
CA TYR A 126 9.53 -14.67 -17.38
C TYR A 126 10.95 -14.11 -17.30
N ASP A 127 11.66 -14.13 -18.43
CA ASP A 127 12.88 -13.33 -18.62
C ASP A 127 12.51 -11.84 -18.58
N VAL A 128 12.37 -11.30 -17.37
CA VAL A 128 12.35 -9.86 -17.22
C VAL A 128 13.76 -9.38 -17.49
N GLU A 129 13.92 -8.61 -18.57
CA GLU A 129 15.19 -7.99 -18.92
C GLU A 129 15.89 -7.43 -17.67
N ASP A 130 17.13 -7.84 -17.41
CA ASP A 130 17.93 -7.37 -16.27
C ASP A 130 17.92 -5.83 -16.13
N LYS A 131 17.84 -5.14 -17.27
CA LYS A 131 17.72 -3.68 -17.35
C LYS A 131 16.46 -3.12 -16.67
N LYS A 132 15.34 -3.84 -16.72
CA LYS A 132 14.08 -3.46 -16.04
C LYS A 132 14.19 -3.69 -14.54
N LEU A 133 14.70 -4.85 -14.11
CA LEU A 133 14.96 -5.15 -12.69
C LEU A 133 15.95 -4.17 -12.06
N ALA A 134 17.00 -3.79 -12.80
CA ALA A 134 17.98 -2.79 -12.38
C ALA A 134 17.34 -1.42 -12.13
N LYS A 135 16.25 -1.08 -12.83
CA LYS A 135 15.51 0.18 -12.64
C LYS A 135 14.35 0.07 -11.66
N ALA A 136 13.89 -1.13 -11.30
CA ALA A 136 12.76 -1.32 -10.39
C ALA A 136 13.02 -0.73 -9.00
N ASP A 137 12.00 -0.14 -8.39
CA ASP A 137 12.04 0.30 -6.99
C ASP A 137 11.52 -0.82 -6.08
N ILE A 138 10.46 -1.52 -6.51
CA ILE A 138 9.93 -2.72 -5.84
C ILE A 138 10.01 -3.91 -6.79
N ILE A 139 10.55 -5.03 -6.31
CA ILE A 139 10.59 -6.31 -7.01
C ILE A 139 9.70 -7.29 -6.26
N VAL A 140 8.72 -7.88 -6.93
CA VAL A 140 7.86 -8.94 -6.38
C VAL A 140 8.35 -10.28 -6.90
N THR A 141 8.59 -11.26 -6.03
CA THR A 141 9.11 -12.60 -6.42
C THR A 141 8.57 -13.71 -5.55
#